data_AF-A0A942NHA7-F1
#
_entry.id   AF-A0A942NHA7-F1
#
_cell.length_a   1.000
_cell.length_b   1.000
_cell.length_c   1.000
_cell.angle_alpha   90.00
_cell.angle_beta   90.00
_cell.angle_gamma   90.00
#
_symmetry.space_group_name_H-M   'P 1'
#
loop_
_entity.id
_entity.type
_entity.pdbx_description
1 polymer ?
#
loop_
_entity_poly.entity_id
_entity_poly.type
_entity_poly.pdbx_seq_one_letter_code
_entity_poly.pdbx_strand_id
1 'polypeptide(L)'
;MKNNNESSGMLQLVEIDQNRFAVEVVNGTVRANLTQMAKPFGKNPKDFFKNDWSAKYLEKLSKRRNIPLADLVQVRKGGNIGNMGTWAYEHNVVIEFARWLNIDFAIDVNELVFKLLTNQAAIAMPFMGVEPVIHNGRSWYYYRDVLKSIGFSITSGTVAKRKRLNEKHFVKLFGRNFIDLEYCQQLKDEAVKFGIQLELPFADYKQLKGGGNV
;
A
#
# COMPACT_ATOMS: atom_id res chain seq x y z
N MET A 1 0.23 10.65 27.23
CA MET A 1 0.47 9.29 26.69
C MET A 1 -0.13 9.24 25.30
N LYS A 2 0.68 9.12 24.24
CA LYS A 2 0.17 9.01 22.87
C LYS A 2 -0.19 7.54 22.63
N ASN A 3 -1.46 7.29 22.31
CA ASN A 3 -2.00 5.98 22.04
C ASN A 3 -1.47 5.48 20.68
N ASN A 4 -0.51 4.56 20.72
CA ASN A 4 0.00 3.85 19.55
C ASN A 4 -0.98 2.73 19.16
N ASN A 5 -2.11 3.09 18.56
CA ASN A 5 -2.87 2.16 17.73
C ASN A 5 -2.46 2.38 16.27
N GLU A 6 -1.22 2.04 15.94
CA GLU A 6 -0.90 1.65 14.56
C GLU A 6 -1.35 0.20 14.42
N SER A 7 -2.21 -0.08 13.45
CA SER A 7 -2.53 -1.43 13.01
C SER A 7 -1.21 -2.16 12.71
N SER A 8 -0.74 -2.98 13.65
CA SER A 8 0.57 -3.60 13.58
C SER A 8 0.59 -4.51 12.36
N GLY A 9 1.22 -4.06 11.28
CA GLY A 9 1.36 -4.87 10.06
C GLY A 9 2.00 -6.21 10.42
N MET A 10 1.48 -7.29 9.84
CA MET A 10 2.00 -8.62 10.09
C MET A 10 3.49 -8.68 9.72
N LEU A 11 4.33 -8.96 10.71
CA LEU A 11 5.76 -9.16 10.50
C LEU A 11 5.97 -10.47 9.73
N GLN A 12 6.66 -10.38 8.59
CA GLN A 12 6.98 -11.50 7.72
C GLN A 12 8.51 -11.66 7.65
N LEU A 13 8.99 -12.90 7.70
CA LEU A 13 10.39 -13.20 7.48
C LEU A 13 10.58 -13.58 6.00
N VAL A 14 11.48 -12.90 5.32
CA VAL A 14 11.79 -13.13 3.89
C VAL A 14 13.21 -13.66 3.76
N GLU A 15 13.41 -14.55 2.80
CA GLU A 15 14.71 -15.08 2.41
C GLU A 15 14.96 -14.79 0.93
N ILE A 16 16.08 -14.11 0.63
CA ILE A 16 16.57 -13.83 -0.73
C ILE A 16 18.07 -14.16 -0.71
N ASP A 17 18.55 -15.03 -1.59
CA ASP A 17 19.98 -15.38 -1.70
C ASP A 17 20.67 -15.66 -0.36
N GLN A 18 20.06 -16.54 0.46
CA GLN A 18 20.53 -16.90 1.80
C GLN A 18 20.55 -15.73 2.82
N ASN A 19 20.07 -14.55 2.43
CA ASN A 19 19.84 -13.41 3.31
C ASN A 19 18.43 -13.46 3.88
N ARG A 20 18.33 -13.61 5.20
CA ARG A 20 17.06 -13.64 5.94
C ARG A 20 16.84 -12.34 6.67
N PHE A 21 15.73 -11.65 6.35
CA PHE A 21 15.39 -10.38 7.00
C PHE A 21 13.87 -10.19 7.14
N ALA A 22 13.49 -9.45 8.18
CA ALA A 22 12.11 -9.16 8.53
C ALA A 22 11.58 -7.97 7.73
N VAL A 23 10.33 -8.10 7.30
CA VAL A 23 9.58 -7.11 6.54
C VAL A 23 8.19 -6.97 7.16
N GLU A 24 7.65 -5.76 7.21
CA GLU A 24 6.25 -5.50 7.55
C GLU A 24 5.65 -4.59 6.49
N VAL A 25 4.39 -4.82 6.12
CA VAL A 25 3.65 -3.91 5.26
C VAL A 25 2.62 -3.20 6.11
N VAL A 26 2.76 -1.89 6.21
CA VAL A 26 1.92 -1.03 7.06
C VAL A 26 1.47 0.15 6.20
N ASN A 27 0.18 0.43 6.17
CA ASN A 27 -0.37 1.58 5.44
C ASN A 27 0.06 1.67 3.95
N GLY A 28 0.27 0.54 3.28
CA GLY A 28 0.67 0.51 1.86
C GLY A 28 2.13 0.91 1.61
N THR A 29 2.97 0.89 2.65
CA THR A 29 4.42 1.02 2.51
C THR A 29 5.11 -0.21 3.09
N VAL A 30 6.20 -0.63 2.47
CA VAL A 30 7.04 -1.74 2.94
C VAL A 30 8.09 -1.17 3.87
N ARG A 31 8.19 -1.75 5.07
CA ARG A 31 9.21 -1.46 6.06
C ARG A 31 10.08 -2.69 6.23
N ALA A 32 11.40 -2.54 6.37
CA ALA A 32 12.32 -3.67 6.45
C ALA A 32 13.46 -3.46 7.46
N ASN A 33 13.96 -4.57 8.01
CA ASN A 33 15.07 -4.58 8.96
C ASN A 33 16.42 -4.50 8.23
N LEU A 34 16.99 -3.30 8.16
CA LEU A 34 18.26 -3.01 7.50
C LEU A 34 19.45 -3.71 8.18
N THR A 35 19.38 -3.90 9.50
CA THR A 35 20.43 -4.62 10.23
C THR A 35 20.49 -6.08 9.80
N GLN A 36 19.36 -6.73 9.58
CA GLN A 36 19.33 -8.12 9.09
C GLN A 36 19.79 -8.18 7.63
N MET A 37 19.28 -7.29 6.76
CA MET A 37 19.68 -7.21 5.35
C MET A 37 21.20 -7.07 5.18
N ALA A 38 21.88 -6.32 6.04
CA ALA A 38 23.31 -6.04 5.91
C ALA A 38 24.24 -7.16 6.40
N LYS A 39 23.73 -8.10 7.21
CA LYS A 39 24.57 -9.14 7.86
C LYS A 39 25.40 -9.96 6.87
N PRO A 40 24.84 -10.53 5.78
CA PRO A 40 25.62 -11.37 4.87
C PRO A 40 26.70 -10.60 4.12
N PHE A 41 26.53 -9.28 3.96
CA PHE A 41 27.48 -8.41 3.27
C PHE A 41 28.58 -7.86 4.18
N GLY A 42 28.57 -8.18 5.48
CA GLY A 42 29.54 -7.65 6.46
C GLY A 42 29.48 -6.13 6.62
N LYS A 43 28.36 -5.49 6.25
CA LYS A 43 28.19 -4.03 6.25
C LYS A 43 27.39 -3.57 7.48
N ASN A 44 27.66 -2.36 7.95
CA ASN A 44 26.88 -1.75 9.03
C ASN A 44 25.89 -0.72 8.44
N PRO A 45 24.59 -0.75 8.78
CA PRO A 45 23.63 0.25 8.33
C PRO A 45 24.05 1.70 8.65
N LYS A 46 24.83 1.93 9.72
CA LYS A 46 25.36 3.26 10.04
C LYS A 46 26.22 3.86 8.93
N ASP A 47 26.93 3.03 8.18
CA ASP A 47 27.83 3.49 7.12
C ASP A 47 27.04 3.92 5.87
N PHE A 48 25.90 3.29 5.62
CA PHE A 48 24.95 3.76 4.63
C PHE A 48 24.48 5.19 4.94
N PHE A 49 24.19 5.54 6.19
CA PHE A 49 23.74 6.90 6.51
C PHE A 49 24.83 7.98 6.42
N LYS A 50 26.11 7.58 6.38
CA LYS A 50 27.25 8.49 6.28
C LYS A 50 27.72 8.72 4.84
N ASN A 51 27.33 7.86 3.91
CA ASN A 51 27.72 7.99 2.52
C ASN A 51 27.04 9.22 1.88
N ASP A 52 27.81 10.00 1.11
CA ASP A 52 27.35 11.29 0.55
C ASP A 52 26.10 11.15 -0.31
N TRP A 53 26.02 10.08 -1.11
CA TRP A 53 24.88 9.83 -1.99
C TRP A 53 23.62 9.51 -1.20
N SER A 54 23.68 8.54 -0.30
CA SER A 54 22.54 8.10 0.50
C SER A 54 22.07 9.16 1.50
N ALA A 55 22.98 9.90 2.12
CA ALA A 55 22.61 11.03 2.99
C ALA A 55 21.81 12.09 2.21
N LYS A 56 22.29 12.46 1.01
CA LYS A 56 21.60 13.40 0.12
C LYS A 56 20.26 12.85 -0.40
N TYR A 57 20.19 11.55 -0.68
CA TYR A 57 18.97 10.89 -1.09
C TYR A 57 17.90 10.96 0.01
N LEU A 58 18.26 10.58 1.24
CA LEU A 58 17.34 10.57 2.39
C LEU A 58 16.85 11.98 2.73
N GLU A 59 17.72 12.98 2.67
CA GLU A 59 17.34 14.38 2.88
C GLU A 59 16.30 14.84 1.84
N LYS A 60 16.53 14.54 0.55
CA LYS A 60 15.57 14.85 -0.52
C LYS A 60 14.24 14.11 -0.36
N LEU A 61 14.30 12.84 0.03
CA LEU A 61 13.11 12.02 0.27
C LEU A 61 12.28 12.59 1.43
N SER A 62 12.94 12.91 2.54
CA SER A 62 12.33 13.54 3.73
C SER A 62 11.62 14.84 3.35
N LYS A 63 12.30 15.74 2.62
CA LYS A 63 11.71 17.00 2.12
C LYS A 63 10.51 16.75 1.21
N ARG A 64 10.61 15.83 0.25
CA ARG A 64 9.53 15.53 -0.70
C ARG A 64 8.29 14.94 -0.02
N ARG A 65 8.49 14.13 1.01
CA ARG A 65 7.41 13.49 1.78
C ARG A 65 6.89 14.36 2.93
N ASN A 66 7.55 15.48 3.21
CA ASN A 66 7.26 16.36 4.34
C ASN A 66 7.25 15.62 5.69
N ILE A 67 8.25 14.74 5.90
CA ILE A 67 8.44 13.98 7.14
C ILE A 67 9.89 14.06 7.61
N PRO A 68 10.15 14.06 8.94
CA PRO A 68 11.50 13.98 9.50
C PRO A 68 12.28 12.74 9.03
N LEU A 69 13.62 12.86 8.96
CA LEU A 69 14.51 11.71 8.73
C LEU A 69 14.32 10.59 9.77
N ALA A 70 14.03 10.96 11.02
CA ALA A 70 13.75 10.01 12.10
C ALA A 70 12.48 9.18 11.87
N ASP A 71 11.58 9.63 10.99
CA ASP A 71 10.38 8.88 10.61
C ASP A 71 10.64 7.96 9.41
N LEU A 72 11.73 8.17 8.66
CA LEU A 72 12.17 7.28 7.59
C LEU A 72 12.97 6.08 8.13
N VAL A 73 13.70 6.27 9.22
CA VAL A 73 14.57 5.23 9.82
C VAL A 73 14.50 5.29 11.33
N GLN A 74 14.20 4.15 11.97
CA GLN A 74 14.16 4.05 13.43
C GLN A 74 14.96 2.85 13.91
N VAL A 75 15.54 2.99 15.11
CA VAL A 75 16.20 1.89 15.81
C VAL A 75 15.22 1.27 16.79
N ARG A 76 14.85 0.01 16.56
CA ARG A 76 14.03 -0.78 17.50
C ARG A 76 14.96 -1.47 18.51
N LYS A 77 14.81 -1.11 19.78
CA LYS A 77 15.54 -1.71 20.92
C LYS A 77 14.56 -2.54 21.76
N GLY A 78 14.90 -3.80 22.05
CA GLY A 78 14.04 -4.73 22.78
C GLY A 78 12.97 -5.42 21.93
N GLY A 79 12.43 -6.55 22.41
CA GLY A 79 11.43 -7.40 21.73
C GLY A 79 11.97 -8.78 21.28
N ASN A 80 11.17 -9.54 20.54
CA ASN A 80 11.59 -10.82 19.94
C ASN A 80 12.78 -10.60 18.98
N ILE A 81 13.63 -11.63 18.83
CA ILE A 81 14.91 -11.58 18.06
C ILE A 81 14.72 -11.03 16.62
N GLY A 82 13.55 -11.23 16.02
CA GLY A 82 13.21 -10.72 14.67
C GLY A 82 12.99 -9.20 14.58
N ASN A 83 12.65 -8.53 15.68
CA ASN A 83 12.21 -7.12 15.69
C ASN A 83 13.31 -6.12 15.99
N MET A 84 14.44 -6.58 16.55
CA MET A 84 15.55 -5.71 16.93
C MET A 84 16.39 -5.32 15.70
N GLY A 85 16.77 -4.04 15.63
CA GLY A 85 17.66 -3.55 14.58
C GLY A 85 17.33 -2.13 14.14
N THR A 86 18.02 -1.70 13.08
CA THR A 86 17.69 -0.49 12.34
C THR A 86 16.67 -0.82 11.27
N TRP A 87 15.56 -0.11 11.25
CA TRP A 87 14.43 -0.34 10.36
C TRP A 87 14.23 0.86 9.43
N ALA A 88 14.02 0.58 8.14
CA ALA A 88 13.49 1.55 7.20
C ALA A 88 11.96 1.50 7.24
N TYR A 89 11.34 2.67 7.31
CA TYR A 89 9.88 2.82 7.40
C TYR A 89 9.23 3.19 6.06
N GLU A 90 10.05 3.29 5.00
CA GLU A 90 9.64 3.60 3.65
C GLU A 90 10.32 2.67 2.64
N HIS A 91 9.54 2.13 1.71
CA HIS A 91 10.00 1.20 0.68
C HIS A 91 11.15 1.77 -0.19
N ASN A 92 11.15 3.08 -0.46
CA ASN A 92 12.23 3.75 -1.20
C ASN A 92 13.58 3.63 -0.48
N VAL A 93 13.58 3.71 0.86
CA VAL A 93 14.79 3.54 1.68
C VAL A 93 15.26 2.10 1.67
N VAL A 94 14.33 1.13 1.72
CA VAL A 94 14.65 -0.31 1.62
C VAL A 94 15.38 -0.61 0.31
N ILE A 95 14.86 -0.11 -0.82
CA ILE A 95 15.45 -0.34 -2.14
C ILE A 95 16.82 0.33 -2.26
N GLU A 96 16.98 1.59 -1.84
CA GLU A 96 18.29 2.25 -1.90
C GLU A 96 19.32 1.61 -0.97
N PHE A 97 18.88 1.12 0.19
CA PHE A 97 19.75 0.37 1.07
C PHE A 97 20.24 -0.92 0.41
N ALA A 98 19.34 -1.65 -0.25
CA ALA A 98 19.70 -2.86 -1.00
C ALA A 98 20.70 -2.55 -2.13
N ARG A 99 20.50 -1.47 -2.90
CA ARG A 99 21.44 -1.01 -3.94
C ARG A 99 22.84 -0.76 -3.41
N TRP A 100 22.93 -0.16 -2.22
CA TRP A 100 24.22 0.07 -1.56
C TRP A 100 24.88 -1.22 -1.06
N LEU A 101 24.10 -2.24 -0.70
CA LEU A 101 24.63 -3.53 -0.29
C LEU A 101 25.24 -4.29 -1.48
N ASN A 102 24.45 -4.55 -2.51
CA ASN A 102 24.82 -5.29 -3.72
C ASN A 102 23.73 -5.09 -4.81
N ILE A 103 24.14 -5.04 -6.09
CA ILE A 103 23.24 -4.73 -7.20
C ILE A 103 22.24 -5.88 -7.46
N ASP A 104 22.69 -7.13 -7.47
CA ASP A 104 21.83 -8.30 -7.72
C ASP A 104 20.77 -8.42 -6.63
N PHE A 105 21.19 -8.33 -5.37
CA PHE A 105 20.28 -8.30 -4.22
C PHE A 105 19.25 -7.17 -4.31
N ALA A 106 19.62 -6.01 -4.86
CA ALA A 106 18.71 -4.89 -5.02
C ALA A 106 17.62 -5.14 -6.06
N ILE A 107 17.90 -5.92 -7.10
CA ILE A 107 16.92 -6.32 -8.11
C ILE A 107 15.84 -7.18 -7.44
N ASP A 108 16.25 -8.20 -6.67
CA ASP A 108 15.33 -9.10 -5.99
C ASP A 108 14.51 -8.38 -4.91
N VAL A 109 15.14 -7.50 -4.13
CA VAL A 109 14.43 -6.68 -3.14
C VAL A 109 13.42 -5.75 -3.83
N ASN A 110 13.75 -5.19 -5.00
CA ASN A 110 12.81 -4.37 -5.75
C ASN A 110 11.61 -5.19 -6.25
N GLU A 111 11.83 -6.41 -6.74
CA GLU A 111 10.75 -7.32 -7.09
C GLU A 111 9.90 -7.73 -5.88
N LEU A 112 10.52 -8.03 -4.74
CA LEU A 112 9.82 -8.33 -3.49
C LEU A 112 8.93 -7.16 -3.08
N VAL A 113 9.48 -5.94 -3.04
CA VAL A 113 8.73 -4.74 -2.69
C VAL A 113 7.57 -4.56 -3.66
N PHE A 114 7.79 -4.74 -4.96
CA PHE A 114 6.71 -4.69 -5.95
C PHE A 114 5.65 -5.74 -5.66
N LYS A 115 6.01 -7.00 -5.43
CA LYS A 115 5.08 -8.10 -5.10
C LYS A 115 4.32 -7.83 -3.80
N LEU A 116 4.98 -7.34 -2.75
CA LEU A 116 4.33 -7.03 -1.47
C LEU A 116 3.36 -5.86 -1.58
N LEU A 117 3.72 -4.83 -2.36
CA LEU A 117 2.84 -3.71 -2.62
C LEU A 117 1.71 -4.07 -3.57
N THR A 118 1.92 -4.96 -4.56
CA THR A 118 0.91 -5.32 -5.57
C THR A 118 0.07 -6.54 -5.24
N ASN A 119 0.49 -7.43 -4.35
CA ASN A 119 -0.39 -8.44 -3.77
C ASN A 119 -1.30 -7.83 -2.69
N GLN A 120 -0.93 -6.66 -2.14
CA GLN A 120 -1.79 -5.90 -1.22
C GLN A 120 -2.53 -4.75 -1.89
N ALA A 121 -2.00 -4.18 -2.97
CA ALA A 121 -2.82 -3.42 -3.90
C ALA A 121 -3.77 -4.43 -4.52
N ALA A 122 -5.06 -4.19 -4.47
CA ALA A 122 -5.90 -4.78 -5.48
C ALA A 122 -5.25 -4.39 -6.82
N ILE A 123 -4.74 -5.37 -7.58
CA ILE A 123 -4.59 -5.26 -9.04
C ILE A 123 -5.81 -4.46 -9.50
N ALA A 124 -5.63 -3.45 -10.35
CA ALA A 124 -6.67 -2.55 -10.81
C ALA A 124 -7.91 -3.34 -11.30
N MET A 125 -8.76 -3.72 -10.35
CA MET A 125 -9.89 -4.58 -10.56
C MET A 125 -11.09 -3.66 -10.45
N PRO A 126 -11.94 -3.63 -11.49
CA PRO A 126 -13.15 -2.85 -11.44
C PRO A 126 -13.99 -3.25 -10.23
N PHE A 127 -14.43 -2.27 -9.45
CA PHE A 127 -15.41 -2.49 -8.40
C PHE A 127 -16.80 -2.21 -8.96
N MET A 128 -17.61 -3.25 -9.18
CA MET A 128 -18.96 -3.08 -9.75
C MET A 128 -18.94 -2.26 -11.07
N GLY A 129 -17.93 -2.49 -11.91
CA GLY A 129 -17.75 -1.77 -13.19
C GLY A 129 -17.09 -0.39 -13.06
N VAL A 130 -16.73 0.04 -11.84
CA VAL A 130 -16.00 1.29 -11.60
C VAL A 130 -14.50 1.00 -11.62
N GLU A 131 -13.80 1.57 -12.59
CA GLU A 131 -12.35 1.45 -12.73
C GLU A 131 -11.60 2.20 -11.61
N PRO A 132 -10.57 1.59 -10.99
CA PRO A 132 -9.76 2.27 -10.00
C PRO A 132 -8.68 3.17 -10.62
N VAL A 133 -8.34 4.23 -9.89
CA VAL A 133 -7.10 4.99 -10.05
C VAL A 133 -6.06 4.44 -9.09
N ILE A 134 -4.86 4.15 -9.59
CA ILE A 134 -3.74 3.76 -8.74
C ILE A 134 -3.05 5.01 -8.19
N HIS A 135 -3.02 5.16 -6.87
CA HIS A 135 -2.31 6.24 -6.19
C HIS A 135 -1.62 5.73 -4.92
N ASN A 136 -0.32 6.00 -4.79
CA ASN A 136 0.56 5.47 -3.72
C ASN A 136 0.45 3.95 -3.54
N GLY A 137 0.43 3.20 -4.66
CA GLY A 137 0.36 1.74 -4.62
C GLY A 137 -0.98 1.19 -4.12
N ARG A 138 -2.05 1.99 -4.11
CA ARG A 138 -3.40 1.57 -3.70
C ARG A 138 -4.42 1.90 -4.79
N SER A 139 -5.47 1.09 -4.87
CA SER A 139 -6.61 1.29 -5.75
C SER A 139 -7.63 2.22 -5.11
N TRP A 140 -7.93 3.31 -5.80
CA TRP A 140 -8.84 4.36 -5.37
C TRP A 140 -9.98 4.51 -6.37
N TYR A 141 -11.21 4.43 -5.90
CA TYR A 141 -12.41 4.44 -6.74
C TYR A 141 -13.11 5.79 -6.61
N TYR A 142 -13.57 6.34 -7.73
CA TYR A 142 -14.27 7.63 -7.70
C TYR A 142 -15.58 7.48 -6.92
N TYR A 143 -15.71 8.23 -5.82
CA TYR A 143 -16.75 8.00 -4.83
C TYR A 143 -18.17 8.06 -5.39
N ARG A 144 -18.45 9.00 -6.31
CA ARG A 144 -19.78 9.14 -6.88
C ARG A 144 -20.17 7.97 -7.79
N ASP A 145 -19.21 7.43 -8.55
CA ASP A 145 -19.47 6.31 -9.45
C ASP A 145 -19.70 5.03 -8.65
N VAL A 146 -18.97 4.84 -7.54
CA VAL A 146 -19.23 3.73 -6.59
C VAL A 146 -20.62 3.83 -5.98
N LEU A 147 -21.04 5.01 -5.52
CA LEU A 147 -22.40 5.19 -4.99
C LEU A 147 -23.45 4.86 -6.04
N LYS A 148 -23.24 5.31 -7.29
CA LYS A 148 -24.18 5.04 -8.39
C LYS A 148 -24.25 3.55 -8.71
N SER A 149 -23.12 2.84 -8.78
CA SER A 149 -23.08 1.42 -9.13
C SER A 149 -23.73 0.50 -8.10
N ILE A 150 -23.85 0.94 -6.85
CA ILE A 150 -24.55 0.22 -5.77
C ILE A 150 -25.96 0.77 -5.48
N GLY A 151 -26.48 1.69 -6.30
CA GLY A 151 -27.84 2.23 -6.18
C GLY A 151 -28.05 3.31 -5.10
N PHE A 152 -26.97 3.87 -4.54
CA PHE A 152 -27.06 4.98 -3.59
C PHE A 152 -27.23 6.34 -4.27
N SER A 153 -27.98 7.24 -3.61
CA SER A 153 -28.10 8.64 -4.04
C SER A 153 -26.78 9.39 -3.90
N ILE A 154 -26.35 10.04 -4.99
CA ILE A 154 -25.16 10.91 -5.06
C ILE A 154 -25.39 12.34 -4.57
N THR A 155 -26.64 12.73 -4.31
CA THR A 155 -27.04 14.10 -3.91
C THR A 155 -27.62 14.18 -2.50
N SER A 156 -27.79 13.06 -1.80
CA SER A 156 -28.37 13.05 -0.46
C SER A 156 -27.46 13.73 0.59
N GLY A 157 -28.07 14.35 1.62
CA GLY A 157 -27.32 14.83 2.79
C GLY A 157 -26.52 13.73 3.51
N THR A 158 -26.91 12.47 3.31
CA THR A 158 -26.20 11.28 3.78
C THR A 158 -24.80 11.16 3.19
N VAL A 159 -24.56 11.64 1.95
CA VAL A 159 -23.24 11.64 1.30
C VAL A 159 -22.23 12.47 2.08
N ALA A 160 -22.61 13.70 2.46
CA ALA A 160 -21.76 14.58 3.25
C ALA A 160 -21.48 14.00 4.65
N LYS A 161 -22.51 13.39 5.27
CA LYS A 161 -22.38 12.71 6.57
C LYS A 161 -21.40 11.52 6.51
N ARG A 162 -21.53 10.66 5.50
CA ARG A 162 -20.66 9.48 5.29
C ARG A 162 -19.19 9.87 5.15
N LYS A 163 -18.90 10.90 4.35
CA LYS A 163 -17.54 11.42 4.20
C LYS A 163 -16.96 11.88 5.54
N ARG A 164 -17.70 12.68 6.30
CA ARG A 164 -17.24 13.18 7.61
C ARG A 164 -16.97 12.05 8.62
N LEU A 165 -17.76 10.99 8.60
CA LEU A 165 -17.61 9.86 9.53
C LEU A 165 -16.49 8.89 9.13
N ASN A 166 -16.10 8.86 7.85
CA ASN A 166 -15.16 7.87 7.30
C ASN A 166 -13.95 8.52 6.62
N GLU A 167 -13.53 9.70 7.08
CA GLU A 167 -12.50 10.53 6.42
C GLU A 167 -11.21 9.78 6.08
N LYS A 168 -10.80 8.81 6.92
CA LYS A 168 -9.61 7.97 6.70
C LYS A 168 -9.63 7.17 5.39
N HIS A 169 -10.83 6.87 4.86
CA HIS A 169 -11.01 6.12 3.61
C HIS A 169 -11.05 7.03 2.39
N PHE A 170 -10.92 8.34 2.55
CA PHE A 170 -11.00 9.31 1.46
C PHE A 170 -9.64 9.89 1.09
N VAL A 171 -9.45 10.09 -0.21
CA VAL A 171 -8.36 10.91 -0.75
C VAL A 171 -8.92 11.88 -1.79
N LYS A 172 -8.29 13.05 -1.92
CA LYS A 172 -8.62 14.01 -2.98
C LYS A 172 -7.64 13.85 -4.14
N LEU A 173 -8.13 13.37 -5.28
CA LEU A 173 -7.35 13.23 -6.52
C LEU A 173 -8.08 13.96 -7.64
N PHE A 174 -7.35 14.68 -8.49
CA PHE A 174 -7.94 15.42 -9.63
C PHE A 174 -9.12 16.33 -9.25
N GLY A 175 -9.08 16.93 -8.04
CA GLY A 175 -10.16 17.77 -7.51
C GLY A 175 -11.41 17.01 -7.02
N ARG A 176 -11.45 15.67 -7.14
CA ARG A 176 -12.58 14.81 -6.80
C ARG A 176 -12.27 13.93 -5.59
N ASN A 177 -13.31 13.41 -4.93
CA ASN A 177 -13.16 12.50 -3.80
C ASN A 177 -13.11 11.07 -4.30
N PHE A 178 -12.08 10.33 -3.88
CA PHE A 178 -11.93 8.91 -4.13
C PHE A 178 -11.92 8.15 -2.81
N ILE A 179 -12.30 6.87 -2.88
CA ILE A 179 -12.37 5.97 -1.73
C ILE A 179 -11.57 4.69 -1.96
N ASP A 180 -11.03 4.11 -0.89
CA ASP A 180 -10.32 2.84 -0.96
C ASP A 180 -11.27 1.64 -1.13
N LEU A 181 -10.70 0.49 -1.50
CA LEU A 181 -11.47 -0.74 -1.73
C LEU A 181 -12.20 -1.24 -0.47
N GLU A 182 -11.60 -1.04 0.71
CA GLU A 182 -12.19 -1.45 1.98
C GLU A 182 -13.52 -0.74 2.19
N TYR A 183 -13.56 0.57 1.93
CA TYR A 183 -14.80 1.34 2.06
C TYR A 183 -15.82 1.04 0.95
N CYS A 184 -15.36 0.74 -0.28
CA CYS A 184 -16.25 0.23 -1.33
C CYS A 184 -17.02 -1.03 -0.87
N GLN A 185 -16.33 -1.98 -0.23
CA GLN A 185 -16.95 -3.21 0.29
C GLN A 185 -17.96 -2.91 1.40
N GLN A 186 -17.61 -2.03 2.35
CA GLN A 186 -18.52 -1.61 3.43
C GLN A 186 -19.81 -0.99 2.89
N LEU A 187 -19.71 -0.12 1.86
CA LEU A 187 -20.87 0.50 1.24
C LEU A 187 -21.76 -0.51 0.50
N LYS A 188 -21.15 -1.52 -0.15
CA LYS A 188 -21.91 -2.61 -0.79
C LYS A 188 -22.68 -3.42 0.24
N ASP A 189 -22.05 -3.79 1.36
CA ASP A 189 -22.71 -4.52 2.43
C ASP A 189 -23.86 -3.69 3.05
N GLU A 190 -23.67 -2.37 3.16
CA GLU A 190 -24.73 -1.43 3.56
C GLU A 190 -25.90 -1.46 2.55
N ALA A 191 -25.63 -1.37 1.25
CA ALA A 191 -26.65 -1.40 0.21
C ALA A 191 -27.46 -2.71 0.21
N VAL A 192 -26.80 -3.86 0.38
CA VAL A 192 -27.46 -5.17 0.51
C VAL A 192 -28.38 -5.21 1.73
N LYS A 193 -27.93 -4.70 2.89
CA LYS A 193 -28.76 -4.66 4.11
C LYS A 193 -30.01 -3.80 3.96
N PHE A 194 -29.94 -2.75 3.14
CA PHE A 194 -31.10 -1.90 2.82
C PHE A 194 -31.98 -2.45 1.69
N GLY A 195 -31.71 -3.67 1.20
CA GLY A 195 -32.51 -4.33 0.17
C GLY A 195 -32.42 -3.68 -1.21
N ILE A 196 -31.34 -2.93 -1.48
CA ILE A 196 -31.16 -2.27 -2.78
C ILE A 196 -30.68 -3.30 -3.80
N GLN A 197 -31.39 -3.38 -4.94
CA GLN A 197 -30.99 -4.22 -6.06
C GLN A 197 -29.70 -3.68 -6.65
N LEU A 198 -28.61 -4.46 -6.53
CA LEU A 198 -27.31 -4.11 -7.08
C LEU A 198 -27.32 -4.32 -8.59
N GLU A 199 -26.91 -3.31 -9.36
CA GLU A 199 -26.66 -3.49 -10.78
C GLU A 199 -25.33 -4.28 -10.95
N LEU A 200 -25.41 -5.49 -11.50
CA LEU A 200 -24.21 -6.19 -11.96
C LEU A 200 -23.79 -5.59 -13.30
N PRO A 201 -22.52 -5.16 -13.48
CA PRO A 201 -22.05 -4.74 -14.79
C PRO A 201 -22.04 -5.95 -15.73
N PHE A 202 -22.63 -5.77 -16.90
CA PHE A 202 -22.69 -6.72 -18.00
C PHE A 202 -21.31 -7.33 -18.23
N ALA A 203 -21.22 -8.66 -18.06
CA ALA A 203 -20.07 -9.43 -18.50
C ALA A 203 -20.07 -9.44 -20.03
N ASP A 204 -19.23 -8.61 -20.63
CA ASP A 204 -18.95 -8.63 -22.06
C ASP A 204 -18.05 -9.84 -22.38
N TYR A 205 -18.57 -11.05 -22.13
CA TYR A 205 -18.11 -12.19 -22.90
C TYR A 205 -18.80 -12.08 -24.24
N LYS A 206 -18.03 -11.65 -25.25
CA LYS A 206 -18.30 -12.01 -26.64
C LYS A 206 -18.82 -13.43 -26.64
N GLN A 207 -20.11 -13.59 -26.94
CA GLN A 207 -20.64 -14.82 -27.48
C GLN A 207 -19.83 -15.05 -28.76
N LEU A 208 -18.76 -15.85 -28.66
CA LEU A 208 -18.25 -16.55 -29.82
C LEU A 208 -19.42 -17.42 -30.27
N LYS A 209 -20.06 -16.94 -31.34
CA LYS A 209 -21.25 -17.46 -32.02
C LYS A 209 -21.36 -18.97 -31.88
N GLY A 210 -22.20 -19.39 -30.94
CA GLY A 210 -22.85 -20.69 -30.98
C GLY A 210 -24.25 -20.50 -31.56
N GLY A 211 -24.47 -21.00 -32.78
CA GLY A 211 -25.78 -21.46 -33.23
C GLY A 211 -26.47 -20.68 -34.35
N GLY A 212 -26.85 -21.42 -35.40
CA GLY A 212 -27.90 -21.06 -36.36
C GLY A 212 -27.60 -21.52 -37.79
N ASN A 213 -27.52 -22.82 -38.06
CA ASN A 213 -28.56 -23.66 -38.74
C ASN A 213 -28.98 -23.18 -40.14
N VAL A 214 -28.51 -23.91 -41.18
CA VAL A 214 -29.33 -24.60 -42.19
C VAL A 214 -28.71 -25.98 -42.40
#